data_AF-A0A3B0TWU5-F1
#
_entry.id   AF-A0A3B0TWU5-F1
#
_cell.length_a   1.000
_cell.length_b   1.000
_cell.length_c   1.000
_cell.angle_alpha   90.00
_cell.angle_beta   90.00
_cell.angle_gamma   90.00
#
_symmetry.space_group_name_H-M   'P 1'
#
loop_
_entity.id
_entity.type
_entity.pdbx_description
1 polymer ?
#
loop_
_entity_poly.entity_id
_entity_poly.type
_entity_poly.pdbx_seq_one_letter_code
_entity_poly.pdbx_strand_id
1 'polypeptide(L)'
;MKNKTCGIFNIGTGFDISIADLAGLIKNEIGFEGNFKFNTEKPDGTLKKLTDVSKLDNLGWRHRTSLHEGVGKQYEWYTKSLA
;
A
#
# COMPACT_ATOMS: atom_id res chain seq x y z
N MET A 1 7.29 -35.94 8.64
CA MET A 1 7.53 -34.47 8.71
C MET A 1 7.55 -33.94 7.28
N LYS A 2 6.45 -33.34 6.79
CA LYS A 2 6.33 -32.97 5.37
C LYS A 2 6.93 -31.56 5.13
N ASN A 3 7.95 -31.55 4.27
CA ASN A 3 8.48 -30.47 3.43
C ASN A 3 8.65 -29.08 4.05
N LYS A 4 9.85 -28.83 4.58
CA LYS A 4 10.35 -27.48 4.84
C LYS A 4 10.57 -26.78 3.49
N THR A 5 9.64 -25.94 3.06
CA THR A 5 9.77 -25.13 1.83
C THR A 5 10.84 -24.07 2.05
N CYS A 6 12.06 -24.32 1.57
CA CYS A 6 13.10 -23.30 1.46
C CYS A 6 12.89 -22.55 0.15
N GLY A 7 12.71 -21.22 0.19
CA GLY A 7 12.49 -20.43 -1.02
C GLY A 7 12.31 -18.93 -0.74
N ILE A 8 12.35 -18.12 -1.80
CA ILE A 8 12.05 -16.69 -1.75
C ILE A 8 10.53 -16.51 -1.84
N PHE A 9 9.99 -15.70 -0.91
CA PHE A 9 8.58 -15.35 -0.83
C PHE A 9 8.42 -13.84 -0.98
N ASN A 10 7.47 -13.43 -1.84
CA ASN A 10 7.01 -12.05 -1.87
C ASN A 10 6.10 -11.81 -0.65
N ILE A 11 6.32 -10.71 0.05
CA ILE A 11 5.43 -10.22 1.10
C ILE A 11 4.76 -8.96 0.57
N GLY A 12 3.43 -8.98 0.52
CA GLY A 12 2.64 -7.89 -0.03
C GLY A 12 1.16 -8.16 0.11
N THR A 13 0.35 -7.32 -0.53
CA THR A 13 -1.12 -7.44 -0.47
C THR A 13 -1.71 -8.15 -1.68
N GLY A 14 -0.97 -8.24 -2.80
CA GLY A 14 -1.53 -8.73 -4.07
C GLY A 14 -2.50 -7.75 -4.75
N PHE A 15 -2.66 -6.54 -4.21
CA PHE A 15 -3.47 -5.46 -4.77
C PHE A 15 -2.58 -4.26 -5.13
N ASP A 16 -2.95 -3.53 -6.19
CA ASP A 16 -2.37 -2.22 -6.50
C ASP A 16 -3.41 -1.11 -6.32
N ILE A 17 -2.91 0.13 -6.27
CA ILE A 17 -3.70 1.35 -6.29
C ILE A 17 -2.96 2.36 -7.18
N SER A 18 -3.70 3.21 -7.89
CA SER A 18 -3.09 4.30 -8.65
C SER A 18 -2.51 5.37 -7.71
N ILE A 19 -1.54 6.14 -8.19
CA ILE A 19 -1.00 7.28 -7.44
C ILE A 19 -2.09 8.32 -7.15
N ALA A 20 -3.01 8.54 -8.10
CA ALA A 20 -4.11 9.49 -7.94
C ALA A 20 -5.08 9.05 -6.83
N ASP A 21 -5.45 7.77 -6.78
CA ASP A 21 -6.36 7.24 -5.77
C ASP A 21 -5.70 7.21 -4.38
N LEU A 22 -4.41 6.86 -4.31
CA LEU A 22 -3.65 6.92 -3.06
C LEU A 22 -3.56 8.36 -2.53
N ALA A 23 -3.29 9.33 -3.41
CA ALA A 23 -3.28 10.75 -3.05
C ALA A 23 -4.66 11.20 -2.55
N GLY A 24 -5.74 10.78 -3.22
CA GLY A 24 -7.12 11.03 -2.80
C GLY A 24 -7.46 10.43 -1.43
N LEU A 25 -7.06 9.18 -1.18
CA LEU A 25 -7.22 8.52 0.11
C LEU A 25 -6.53 9.32 1.23
N ILE A 26 -5.27 9.71 1.01
CA ILE A 26 -4.51 10.50 1.99
C ILE A 26 -5.15 11.87 2.21
N LYS A 27 -5.56 12.55 1.12
CA LYS A 27 -6.26 13.85 1.18
C LYS A 27 -7.49 13.78 2.09
N ASN A 28 -8.30 12.73 1.92
CA ASN A 28 -9.50 12.54 2.72
C ASN A 28 -9.15 12.27 4.19
N GLU A 29 -8.16 11.42 4.46
CA GLU A 29 -7.73 11.08 5.82
C GLU A 29 -7.24 12.32 6.60
N ILE A 30 -6.47 13.19 5.95
CA ILE A 30 -5.89 14.38 6.61
C ILE A 30 -6.80 15.61 6.59
N GLY A 31 -7.99 15.52 5.96
CA GLY A 31 -8.92 16.64 5.82
C GLY A 31 -8.39 17.79 4.94
N PHE A 32 -7.57 17.49 3.94
CA PHE A 32 -7.06 18.53 3.03
C PHE A 32 -8.12 18.94 2.01
N GLU A 33 -8.48 20.23 1.97
CA GLU A 33 -9.55 20.73 1.08
C GLU A 33 -9.04 21.21 -0.29
N GLY A 34 -7.73 21.35 -0.48
CA GLY A 34 -7.14 21.83 -1.73
C GLY A 34 -7.20 20.80 -2.88
N ASN A 35 -6.76 21.21 -4.07
CA ASN A 35 -6.78 20.36 -5.26
C ASN A 35 -5.38 19.86 -5.63
N PHE A 36 -5.29 18.60 -6.07
CA PHE A 36 -4.06 18.06 -6.64
C PHE A 36 -3.95 18.42 -8.11
N LYS A 37 -2.75 18.84 -8.52
CA LYS A 37 -2.38 19.02 -9.93
C LYS A 37 -1.25 18.05 -10.25
N PHE A 38 -1.52 17.07 -11.11
CA PHE A 38 -0.53 16.13 -11.61
C PHE A 38 0.19 16.75 -12.81
N ASN A 39 1.52 16.83 -12.76
CA ASN A 39 2.32 17.39 -13.85
C ASN A 39 2.66 16.31 -14.88
N THR A 40 1.96 16.31 -16.01
CA THR A 40 2.13 15.36 -17.12
C THR A 40 3.35 15.64 -18.00
N GLU A 41 4.08 16.74 -17.79
CA GLU A 41 5.36 16.99 -18.46
C GLU A 41 6.48 16.09 -17.93
N LYS A 42 6.28 15.48 -16.75
CA LYS A 42 7.21 14.53 -16.16
C LYS A 42 6.87 13.11 -16.60
N PRO A 43 7.88 12.28 -16.90
CA PRO A 43 7.63 10.90 -17.30
C PRO A 43 7.10 10.11 -16.11
N ASP A 44 6.13 9.24 -16.38
CA ASP A 44 5.70 8.24 -15.42
C ASP A 44 6.78 7.17 -15.21
N GLY A 45 6.74 6.55 -14.03
CA GLY A 45 7.50 5.33 -13.76
C GLY A 45 6.90 4.11 -14.47
N THR A 46 7.25 2.91 -14.00
CA THR A 46 6.60 1.69 -14.46
C THR A 46 5.11 1.73 -14.10
N LEU A 47 4.23 1.59 -15.11
CA LEU A 47 2.77 1.72 -14.97
C LEU A 47 2.16 0.79 -13.91
N LYS A 48 2.75 -0.39 -13.70
CA LYS A 48 2.30 -1.34 -12.69
C LYS A 48 3.47 -1.99 -11.99
N LYS A 49 3.48 -1.89 -10.66
CA LYS A 49 4.47 -2.55 -9.80
C LYS A 49 3.72 -3.34 -8.71
N LEU A 50 3.32 -4.55 -9.08
CA LEU A 50 2.53 -5.45 -8.24
C LEU A 50 3.27 -6.78 -8.06
N THR A 51 3.38 -7.25 -6.83
CA THR A 51 4.00 -8.55 -6.52
C THR A 51 2.96 -9.65 -6.48
N ASP A 52 3.29 -10.80 -7.08
CA ASP A 52 2.49 -12.02 -6.93
C ASP A 52 2.75 -12.64 -5.55
N VAL A 53 1.70 -12.76 -4.74
CA VAL A 53 1.73 -13.29 -3.37
C VAL A 53 1.16 -14.71 -3.26
N SER A 54 0.85 -15.37 -4.39
CA SER A 54 0.22 -16.71 -4.42
C SER A 54 0.96 -17.74 -3.57
N LYS A 55 2.30 -17.68 -3.54
CA LYS A 55 3.11 -18.59 -2.70
C LYS A 55 2.85 -18.43 -1.21
N LEU A 56 2.64 -17.19 -0.74
CA LEU A 56 2.43 -16.88 0.66
C LEU A 56 0.97 -17.13 1.06
N ASP A 57 0.02 -16.79 0.18
CA ASP A 57 -1.40 -17.09 0.35
C ASP A 57 -1.67 -18.60 0.47
N ASN A 58 -0.96 -19.43 -0.32
CA ASN A 58 -1.05 -20.90 -0.24
C ASN A 58 -0.54 -21.47 1.09
N LEU A 59 0.27 -20.72 1.84
CA LEU A 59 0.69 -21.07 3.19
C LEU A 59 -0.32 -20.60 4.26
N GLY A 60 -1.43 -19.99 3.85
CA GLY A 60 -2.45 -19.46 4.74
C GLY A 60 -2.09 -18.12 5.38
N TRP A 61 -0.96 -17.52 5.01
CA TRP A 61 -0.63 -16.17 5.45
C TRP A 61 -1.34 -15.16 4.55
N ARG A 62 -1.99 -14.16 5.17
CA ARG A 62 -2.62 -13.03 4.48
C ARG A 62 -2.36 -11.75 5.25
N HIS A 63 -2.25 -10.64 4.53
CA HIS A 63 -2.23 -9.33 5.18
C HIS A 63 -3.54 -9.10 5.93
N ARG A 64 -3.48 -8.36 7.04
CA ARG A 64 -4.66 -8.06 7.88
C ARG A 64 -5.08 -6.61 7.80
N THR A 65 -4.10 -5.72 7.73
CA THR A 65 -4.34 -4.28 7.59
C THR A 65 -4.67 -3.97 6.14
N SER A 66 -5.78 -3.28 5.92
CA SER A 66 -6.10 -2.70 4.61
C SER A 66 -5.30 -1.42 4.36
N LEU A 67 -5.24 -0.94 3.11
CA LEU A 67 -4.55 0.32 2.82
C LEU A 67 -5.21 1.51 3.55
N HIS A 68 -6.54 1.58 3.56
CA HIS A 68 -7.29 2.62 4.27
C HIS A 68 -7.00 2.60 5.77
N GLU A 69 -7.08 1.42 6.40
CA GLU A 69 -6.75 1.26 7.83
C GLU A 69 -5.30 1.63 8.13
N GLY A 70 -4.37 1.25 7.25
CA GLY A 70 -2.95 1.55 7.39
C GLY A 70 -2.66 3.06 7.30
N VAL A 71 -3.29 3.75 6.34
CA VAL A 71 -3.15 5.20 6.16
C VAL A 71 -3.64 5.95 7.40
N GLY A 72 -4.82 5.61 7.93
CA GLY A 72 -5.35 6.26 9.14
C GLY A 72 -4.48 6.00 10.38
N LYS A 73 -4.04 4.76 10.60
CA LYS A 73 -3.10 4.43 11.69
C LYS A 73 -1.80 5.22 11.58
N GLN A 74 -1.27 5.38 10.36
CA GLN A 74 -0.04 6.12 10.15
C GLN A 74 -0.21 7.62 10.39
N TYR A 75 -1.34 8.19 9.97
CA TYR A 75 -1.66 9.59 10.25
C TYR A 75 -1.84 9.85 11.75
N GLU A 76 -2.56 8.98 12.44
CA GLU A 76 -2.71 9.04 13.91
C GLU A 76 -1.36 8.95 14.63
N TRP A 77 -0.49 8.01 14.23
CA TRP A 77 0.84 7.90 14.80
C TRP A 77 1.67 9.17 14.55
N TYR A 78 1.66 9.68 13.32
CA TYR A 78 2.43 10.86 12.94
C TYR A 78 1.99 12.09 13.74
N THR A 79 0.68 12.34 13.83
CA THR A 79 0.13 13.48 14.61
C THR A 79 0.47 13.39 16.09
N LYS A 80 0.40 12.19 16.70
CA LYS A 80 0.83 11.98 18.09
C LYS A 80 2.33 12.18 18.29
N SER A 81 3.15 11.90 17.27
CA SER A 81 4.61 12.07 17.36
C SER A 81 5.09 13.52 17.29
N LEU A 82 4.21 14.45 16.90
CA LEU A 82 4.49 15.89 16.84
C LEU A 82 4.16 16.62 18.15
N ALA A 83 3.41 15.98 19.05
CA ALA A 83 3.05 16.51 20.36
C ALA A 83 4.14 16.19 21.39
#